data_AF-A0A6P6SNI7-F1
#
_entry.id   AF-A0A6P6SNI7-F1
#
_cell.length_a   1.000
_cell.length_b   1.000
_cell.length_c   1.000
_cell.angle_alpha   90.00
_cell.angle_beta   90.00
_cell.angle_gamma   90.00
#
_symmetry.space_group_name_H-M   'P 1'
#
loop_
_entity.id
_entity.type
_entity.pdbx_description
1 polymer ?
#
loop_
_entity_poly.entity_id
_entity_poly.type
_entity_poly.pdbx_seq_one_letter_code
_entity_poly.pdbx_strand_id
1 'polypeptide(L)'
;MRLQTAADEVRCKTFPMFLKGKARLWFQGLAPGSIRSFPELARQFAAQFVSSKTYSKNAAHLMAIKQKPDESLRNFMTRFNTESLQIRDKDEKVVMAAFLNGLRAEELFYKLVEKPPGDLDELLTRAHAAANAEEAVRLKRESDRELGHRRERGNPPRTRTARPKRMFSTSSQRRKPPLRRHSRRKATPL
;
A
#
# COMPACT_ATOMS: atom_id res chain seq x y z
N MET A 1 29.27 39.34 10.37
CA MET A 1 28.17 40.32 10.22
C MET A 1 26.87 39.59 9.90
N ARG A 2 25.84 39.67 10.75
CA ARG A 2 24.50 39.12 10.47
C ARG A 2 23.68 40.16 9.70
N LEU A 3 23.55 40.01 8.39
CA LEU A 3 22.80 40.95 7.53
C LEU A 3 21.27 40.87 7.69
N GLN A 4 20.77 39.88 8.45
CA GLN A 4 19.33 39.67 8.68
C GLN A 4 18.68 40.75 9.56
N THR A 5 19.46 41.49 10.35
CA THR A 5 18.98 42.59 11.20
C THR A 5 19.40 43.97 10.68
N ALA A 6 19.99 44.03 9.48
CA ALA A 6 20.46 45.29 8.89
C ALA A 6 19.32 46.05 8.20
N ALA A 7 19.45 47.37 8.10
CA ALA A 7 18.52 48.21 7.33
C ALA A 7 18.44 47.75 5.87
N ASP A 8 17.27 47.91 5.25
CA ASP A 8 17.02 47.46 3.88
C ASP A 8 17.99 48.03 2.86
N GLU A 9 18.42 49.28 3.04
CA GLU A 9 19.43 49.93 2.21
C GLU A 9 20.77 49.15 2.21
N VAL A 10 21.22 48.73 3.39
CA VAL A 10 22.44 47.94 3.55
C VAL A 10 22.27 46.58 2.88
N ARG A 11 21.10 45.95 3.03
CA ARG A 11 20.80 44.65 2.44
C ARG A 11 20.74 44.71 0.91
N CYS A 12 20.13 45.74 0.33
CA CYS A 12 20.10 45.97 -1.12
C CYS A 12 21.50 46.23 -1.69
N LYS A 13 22.31 47.05 -1.03
CA LYS A 13 23.68 47.36 -1.47
C LYS A 13 24.62 46.16 -1.35
N THR A 14 24.39 45.28 -0.38
CA THR A 14 25.23 44.09 -0.16
C THR A 14 24.80 42.88 -0.99
N PHE A 15 23.54 42.83 -1.44
CA PHE A 15 22.98 41.72 -2.23
C PHE A 15 23.83 41.30 -3.45
N PRO A 16 24.37 42.23 -4.29
CA PRO A 16 25.13 41.85 -5.49
C PRO A 16 26.42 41.09 -5.19
N MET A 17 27.00 41.26 -4.00
CA MET A 17 28.20 40.54 -3.58
C MET A 17 27.95 39.02 -3.52
N PHE A 18 26.71 38.62 -3.28
CA PHE A 18 26.31 37.21 -3.19
C PHE A 18 25.85 36.62 -4.54
N LEU A 19 25.76 37.43 -5.61
CA LEU A 19 25.33 36.97 -6.93
C LEU A 19 26.52 36.60 -7.82
N LYS A 20 26.32 35.62 -8.71
CA LYS A 20 27.29 35.19 -9.73
C LYS A 20 26.60 35.03 -11.10
N GLY A 21 27.37 35.13 -12.18
CA GLY A 21 26.88 34.87 -13.54
C GLY A 21 25.67 35.73 -13.94
N LYS A 22 24.66 35.12 -14.56
CA LYS A 22 23.45 35.80 -15.07
C LYS A 22 22.70 36.59 -13.99
N ALA A 23 22.71 36.12 -12.75
CA ALA A 23 22.08 36.81 -11.62
C ALA A 23 22.74 38.17 -11.33
N ARG A 24 24.07 38.23 -11.39
CA ARG A 24 24.82 39.47 -11.20
C ARG A 24 24.58 40.45 -12.35
N LEU A 25 24.60 39.95 -13.59
CA LEU A 25 24.36 40.77 -14.79
C LEU A 25 22.96 41.39 -14.80
N TRP A 26 21.93 40.64 -14.38
CA TRP A 26 20.59 41.18 -14.23
C TRP A 26 20.53 42.32 -13.22
N PHE A 27 21.13 42.13 -12.03
CA PHE A 27 21.12 43.16 -10.99
C PHE A 27 21.81 44.44 -11.48
N GLN A 28 22.93 44.29 -12.20
CA GLN A 28 23.66 45.42 -12.80
C GLN A 28 22.89 46.14 -13.91
N GLY A 29 21.93 45.48 -14.54
CA GLY A 29 21.06 46.05 -15.57
C GLY A 29 19.83 46.77 -15.05
N LEU A 30 19.58 46.77 -13.73
CA LEU A 30 18.44 47.48 -13.15
C LEU A 30 18.66 49.00 -13.18
N ALA A 31 17.60 49.76 -13.48
CA ALA A 31 17.68 51.22 -13.47
C ALA A 31 18.01 51.75 -12.06
N PRO A 32 18.85 52.79 -11.93
CA PRO A 32 19.13 53.42 -10.63
C PRO A 32 17.84 53.84 -9.92
N GLY A 33 17.70 53.50 -8.63
CA GLY A 33 16.51 53.84 -7.84
C GLY A 33 15.26 53.00 -8.10
N SER A 34 15.33 51.97 -8.97
CA SER A 34 14.21 51.07 -9.28
C SER A 34 13.81 50.11 -8.14
N ILE A 35 14.66 49.96 -7.12
CA ILE A 35 14.41 49.13 -5.93
C ILE A 35 14.36 50.04 -4.72
N ARG A 36 13.27 50.00 -3.96
CA ARG A 36 13.06 50.84 -2.78
C ARG A 36 13.25 50.10 -1.46
N SER A 37 13.28 48.76 -1.50
CA SER A 37 13.37 47.92 -0.30
C SER A 37 13.96 46.54 -0.61
N PHE A 38 14.47 45.86 0.42
CA PHE A 38 15.00 44.51 0.24
C PHE A 38 13.90 43.48 -0.11
N PRO A 39 12.69 43.52 0.49
CA PRO A 39 11.59 42.67 0.07
C PRO A 39 11.22 42.85 -1.41
N GLU A 40 11.24 44.08 -1.93
CA GLU A 40 10.99 44.34 -3.36
C GLU A 40 12.07 43.72 -4.24
N LEU A 41 13.35 43.90 -3.90
CA LEU A 41 14.46 43.25 -4.58
C LEU A 41 14.31 41.72 -4.56
N ALA A 42 13.98 41.13 -3.40
CA ALA A 42 13.79 39.69 -3.26
C ALA A 42 12.65 39.18 -4.17
N ARG A 43 11.53 39.91 -4.26
CA ARG A 43 10.42 39.58 -5.17
C ARG A 43 10.82 39.64 -6.64
N GLN A 44 11.52 40.70 -7.07
CA GLN A 44 11.96 40.84 -8.45
C GLN A 44 13.02 39.79 -8.82
N PHE A 45 13.97 39.54 -7.91
CA PHE A 45 14.98 38.50 -8.08
C PHE A 45 14.33 37.11 -8.19
N ALA A 46 13.33 36.83 -7.35
CA ALA A 46 12.54 35.62 -7.44
C ALA A 46 11.82 35.55 -8.81
N ALA A 47 11.07 36.58 -9.21
CA ALA A 47 10.38 36.58 -10.51
C ALA A 47 11.32 36.33 -11.71
N GLN A 48 12.56 36.85 -11.66
CA GLN A 48 13.53 36.71 -12.74
C GLN A 48 14.27 35.35 -12.74
N PHE A 49 14.70 34.87 -11.57
CA PHE A 49 15.62 33.73 -11.45
C PHE A 49 15.00 32.51 -10.80
N VAL A 50 14.01 32.72 -9.94
CA VAL A 50 13.06 31.66 -9.62
C VAL A 50 12.11 31.62 -10.82
N SER A 51 12.58 30.95 -11.88
CA SER A 51 11.66 30.35 -12.84
C SER A 51 10.55 29.71 -12.01
N SER A 52 9.29 29.83 -12.44
CA SER A 52 8.19 29.00 -11.98
C SER A 52 8.49 27.53 -12.35
N LYS A 53 9.55 26.99 -11.74
CA LYS A 53 9.90 25.61 -11.52
C LYS A 53 9.46 25.23 -10.11
N THR A 54 8.42 25.88 -9.59
CA THR A 54 7.29 25.01 -9.26
C THR A 54 6.97 24.27 -10.55
N TYR A 55 7.62 23.11 -10.75
CA TYR A 55 6.99 22.07 -11.54
C TYR A 55 5.69 21.83 -10.78
N SER A 56 4.66 22.62 -11.08
CA SER A 56 3.32 22.33 -10.65
C SER A 56 3.03 21.07 -11.42
N LYS A 57 3.40 19.93 -10.82
CA LYS A 57 2.82 18.64 -11.13
C LYS A 57 1.34 18.96 -11.27
N ASN A 58 0.85 18.82 -12.49
CA ASN A 58 -0.50 19.22 -12.84
C ASN A 58 -1.38 17.96 -12.78
N ALA A 59 -2.65 18.08 -13.15
CA ALA A 59 -3.56 16.93 -13.18
C ALA A 59 -2.99 15.73 -13.96
N ALA A 60 -2.23 15.97 -15.04
CA ALA A 60 -1.62 14.90 -15.84
C ALA A 60 -0.57 14.12 -15.05
N HIS A 61 0.15 14.76 -14.12
CA HIS A 61 1.07 14.07 -13.22
C HIS A 61 0.34 13.10 -12.30
N LEU A 62 -0.79 13.49 -11.69
CA LEU A 62 -1.58 12.57 -10.86
C LEU A 62 -2.08 11.37 -11.66
N MET A 63 -2.58 11.60 -12.86
CA MET A 63 -3.08 10.54 -13.74
C MET A 63 -1.99 9.53 -14.13
N ALA A 64 -0.73 9.95 -14.15
CA ALA A 64 0.41 9.07 -14.43
C ALA A 64 0.79 8.17 -13.24
N ILE A 65 0.30 8.45 -12.02
CA ILE A 65 0.62 7.67 -10.83
C ILE A 65 -0.18 6.37 -10.85
N LYS A 66 0.49 5.25 -11.17
CA LYS A 66 -0.09 3.90 -11.12
C LYS A 66 0.42 3.12 -9.92
N GLN A 67 -0.45 2.34 -9.29
CA GLN A 67 -0.10 1.32 -8.32
C GLN A 67 0.73 0.23 -9.01
N LYS A 68 1.93 -0.04 -8.50
CA LYS A 68 2.84 -1.04 -9.08
C LYS A 68 2.37 -2.46 -8.73
N PRO A 69 2.72 -3.50 -9.51
CA PRO A 69 2.27 -4.88 -9.24
C PRO A 69 2.63 -5.41 -7.85
N ASP A 70 3.76 -5.00 -7.31
CA ASP A 70 4.34 -5.41 -6.03
C ASP A 70 4.09 -4.42 -4.89
N GLU A 71 3.35 -3.34 -5.16
CA GLU A 71 3.09 -2.27 -4.18
C GLU A 71 1.78 -2.52 -3.43
N SER A 72 1.83 -2.58 -2.11
CA SER A 72 0.62 -2.65 -1.28
C SER A 72 -0.25 -1.41 -1.47
N LEU A 73 -1.56 -1.55 -1.25
CA LEU A 73 -2.48 -0.42 -1.36
C LEU A 73 -2.07 0.75 -0.44
N ARG A 74 -1.60 0.44 0.76
CA ARG A 74 -1.11 1.44 1.72
C ARG A 74 0.07 2.24 1.17
N ASN A 75 1.05 1.57 0.58
CA ASN A 75 2.23 2.24 0.01
C ASN A 75 1.85 3.11 -1.19
N PHE A 76 0.97 2.61 -2.05
CA PHE A 76 0.41 3.39 -3.15
C PHE A 76 -0.29 4.66 -2.64
N MET A 77 -1.18 4.54 -1.65
CA MET A 77 -1.90 5.68 -1.07
C MET A 77 -0.94 6.72 -0.48
N THR A 78 0.08 6.29 0.26
CA THR A 78 1.11 7.18 0.80
C THR A 78 1.81 7.94 -0.32
N ARG A 79 2.28 7.23 -1.35
CA ARG A 79 2.96 7.84 -2.50
C ARG A 79 2.04 8.80 -3.26
N PHE A 80 0.82 8.39 -3.55
CA PHE A 80 -0.18 9.21 -4.23
C PHE A 80 -0.46 10.50 -3.44
N ASN A 81 -0.61 10.41 -2.12
CA ASN A 81 -0.83 11.58 -1.28
C ASN A 81 0.38 12.52 -1.27
N THR A 82 1.60 11.99 -1.10
CA THR A 82 2.84 12.78 -1.16
C THR A 82 2.96 13.54 -2.48
N GLU A 83 2.64 12.89 -3.60
CA GLU A 83 2.67 13.49 -4.93
C GLU A 83 1.55 14.53 -5.12
N SER A 84 0.36 14.27 -4.60
CA SER A 84 -0.80 15.19 -4.61
C SER A 84 -0.58 16.46 -3.79
N LEU A 85 0.24 16.42 -2.75
CA LEU A 85 0.62 17.62 -1.99
C LEU A 85 1.53 18.57 -2.77
N GLN A 86 2.19 18.09 -3.84
CA GLN A 86 3.05 18.93 -4.70
C GLN A 86 2.24 19.71 -5.76
N ILE A 87 0.91 19.55 -5.77
CA ILE A 87 0.00 20.16 -6.75
C ILE A 87 -0.78 21.27 -6.08
N ARG A 88 -0.69 22.48 -6.64
CA ARG A 88 -1.48 23.64 -6.20
C ARG A 88 -2.89 23.57 -6.79
N ASP A 89 -3.87 24.08 -6.05
CA ASP A 89 -5.25 24.32 -6.51
C ASP A 89 -5.89 23.09 -7.17
N LYS A 90 -5.87 21.95 -6.46
CA LYS A 90 -6.40 20.68 -6.96
C LYS A 90 -7.91 20.58 -6.80
N ASP A 91 -8.59 20.28 -7.90
CA ASP A 91 -10.01 19.93 -7.91
C ASP A 91 -10.19 18.51 -7.33
N GLU A 92 -11.08 18.36 -6.36
CA GLU A 92 -11.33 17.08 -5.68
C GLU A 92 -11.75 15.98 -6.66
N LYS A 93 -12.57 16.30 -7.67
CA LYS A 93 -13.01 15.33 -8.68
C LYS A 93 -11.83 14.85 -9.52
N VAL A 94 -10.87 15.73 -9.83
CA VAL A 94 -9.63 15.37 -10.53
C VAL A 94 -8.78 14.43 -9.66
N VAL A 95 -8.68 14.71 -8.36
CA VAL A 95 -7.95 13.84 -7.42
C VAL A 95 -8.61 12.47 -7.33
N MET A 96 -9.93 12.41 -7.19
CA MET A 96 -10.68 11.15 -7.14
C MET A 96 -10.53 10.34 -8.43
N ALA A 97 -10.67 11.00 -9.59
CA ALA A 97 -10.51 10.35 -10.89
C ALA A 97 -9.09 9.79 -11.08
N ALA A 98 -8.07 10.57 -10.71
CA ALA A 98 -6.67 10.13 -10.78
C ALA A 98 -6.37 8.98 -9.81
N PHE A 99 -6.94 9.01 -8.61
CA PHE A 99 -6.80 7.92 -7.64
C PHE A 99 -7.38 6.62 -8.21
N LEU A 100 -8.62 6.66 -8.71
CA LEU A 100 -9.29 5.50 -9.31
C LEU A 100 -8.51 4.97 -10.53
N ASN A 101 -8.03 5.88 -11.39
CA ASN A 101 -7.22 5.55 -12.56
C ASN A 101 -5.85 4.95 -12.19
N GLY A 102 -5.33 5.28 -11.01
CA GLY A 102 -4.07 4.77 -10.49
C GLY A 102 -4.16 3.38 -9.88
N LEU A 103 -5.34 2.92 -9.46
CA LEU A 103 -5.52 1.61 -8.85
C LEU A 103 -5.28 0.46 -9.83
N ARG A 104 -4.80 -0.68 -9.31
CA ARG A 104 -4.83 -1.95 -10.06
C ARG A 104 -6.28 -2.43 -10.19
N ALA A 105 -6.55 -3.20 -11.24
CA ALA A 105 -7.85 -3.83 -11.50
C ALA A 105 -8.11 -5.01 -10.54
N GLU A 106 -8.19 -4.70 -9.26
CA GLU A 106 -8.41 -5.61 -8.13
C GLU A 106 -9.69 -5.23 -7.38
N GLU A 107 -9.95 -5.92 -6.26
CA GLU A 107 -11.21 -5.83 -5.50
C GLU A 107 -11.63 -4.39 -5.16
N LEU A 108 -10.71 -3.53 -4.73
CA LEU A 108 -11.04 -2.13 -4.43
C LEU A 108 -11.49 -1.37 -5.67
N PHE A 109 -10.80 -1.52 -6.81
CA PHE A 109 -11.18 -0.85 -8.05
C PHE A 109 -12.59 -1.24 -8.48
N TYR A 110 -12.91 -2.54 -8.50
CA TYR A 110 -14.25 -3.00 -8.86
C TYR A 110 -15.33 -2.45 -7.93
N LYS A 111 -15.10 -2.45 -6.61
CA LYS A 111 -16.04 -1.91 -5.63
C LYS A 111 -16.28 -0.41 -5.82
N LEU A 112 -15.24 0.36 -6.14
CA LEU A 112 -15.35 1.80 -6.38
C LEU A 112 -16.05 2.12 -7.71
N VAL A 113 -15.89 1.28 -8.73
CA VAL A 113 -16.63 1.44 -10.00
C VAL A 113 -18.09 1.03 -9.84
N GLU A 114 -18.38 -0.06 -9.13
CA GLU A 114 -19.75 -0.53 -8.86
C GLU A 114 -20.54 0.49 -8.02
N LYS A 115 -19.87 1.06 -7.00
CA LYS A 115 -20.45 2.06 -6.11
C LYS A 115 -19.52 3.26 -6.02
N PRO A 116 -19.63 4.21 -6.96
CA PRO A 116 -18.80 5.42 -6.94
C PRO A 116 -18.95 6.17 -5.61
N PRO A 117 -17.85 6.63 -5.01
CA PRO A 117 -17.90 7.50 -3.84
C PRO A 117 -18.47 8.88 -4.22
N GLY A 118 -19.24 9.47 -3.32
CA GLY A 118 -19.84 10.80 -3.51
C GLY A 118 -18.84 11.94 -3.40
N ASP A 119 -17.81 11.76 -2.58
CA ASP A 119 -16.77 12.75 -2.32
C ASP A 119 -15.41 12.10 -2.01
N LEU A 120 -14.38 12.95 -1.82
CA LEU A 120 -13.02 12.52 -1.56
C LEU A 120 -12.87 11.85 -0.19
N ASP A 121 -13.63 12.27 0.82
CA ASP A 121 -13.55 11.71 2.18
C ASP A 121 -14.07 10.27 2.21
N GLU A 122 -15.20 10.01 1.55
CA GLU A 122 -15.74 8.68 1.40
C GLU A 122 -14.77 7.76 0.62
N LEU A 123 -14.17 8.26 -0.46
CA LEU A 123 -13.17 7.52 -1.23
C LEU A 123 -11.99 7.10 -0.34
N LEU A 124 -11.43 8.05 0.42
CA LEU A 124 -10.28 7.79 1.29
C LEU A 124 -10.64 6.82 2.42
N THR A 125 -11.81 6.99 3.03
CA THR A 125 -12.32 6.09 4.07
C THR A 125 -12.39 4.64 3.58
N ARG A 126 -12.97 4.42 2.39
CA ARG A 126 -13.07 3.08 1.79
C ARG A 126 -11.69 2.53 1.42
N ALA A 127 -10.79 3.35 0.88
CA ALA A 127 -9.43 2.94 0.55
C ALA A 127 -8.62 2.54 1.79
N HIS A 128 -8.74 3.29 2.89
CA HIS A 128 -8.10 2.95 4.17
C HIS A 128 -8.62 1.63 4.75
N ALA A 129 -9.95 1.42 4.70
CA ALA A 129 -10.54 0.15 5.13
C ALA A 129 -10.01 -1.04 4.30
N ALA A 130 -9.90 -0.87 2.97
CA ALA A 130 -9.34 -1.89 2.09
C ALA A 130 -7.86 -2.16 2.37
N ALA A 131 -7.05 -1.13 2.62
CA ALA A 131 -5.63 -1.29 2.97
C ALA A 131 -5.45 -2.05 4.29
N ASN A 132 -6.29 -1.77 5.29
CA ASN A 132 -6.29 -2.51 6.55
C ASN A 132 -6.70 -3.98 6.37
N ALA A 133 -7.71 -4.24 5.52
CA ALA A 133 -8.15 -5.59 5.21
C ALA A 133 -7.07 -6.39 4.46
N GLU A 134 -6.38 -5.78 3.50
CA GLU A 134 -5.24 -6.37 2.79
C GLU A 134 -4.14 -6.83 3.76
N GLU A 135 -3.75 -5.96 4.70
CA GLU A 135 -2.75 -6.28 5.73
C GLU A 135 -3.23 -7.39 6.68
N ALA A 136 -4.49 -7.35 7.12
CA ALA A 136 -5.05 -8.38 7.99
C ALA A 136 -5.08 -9.76 7.30
N VAL A 137 -5.41 -9.81 6.01
CA VAL A 137 -5.36 -11.04 5.21
C VAL A 137 -3.93 -11.54 5.06
N ARG A 138 -2.95 -10.64 4.84
CA ARG A 138 -1.53 -11.02 4.76
C ARG A 138 -1.06 -11.67 6.06
N LEU A 139 -1.30 -11.03 7.20
CA LEU A 139 -0.93 -11.54 8.52
C LEU A 139 -1.62 -12.88 8.83
N LYS A 140 -2.90 -13.04 8.46
CA LYS A 140 -3.60 -14.31 8.64
C LYS A 140 -2.96 -15.43 7.80
N ARG A 141 -2.62 -15.17 6.54
CA ARG A 141 -1.94 -16.14 5.68
C ARG A 141 -0.57 -16.54 6.20
N GLU A 142 0.20 -15.59 6.75
CA GLU A 142 1.49 -15.86 7.38
C GLU A 142 1.31 -16.77 8.61
N SER A 143 0.37 -16.43 9.49
CA SER A 143 0.03 -17.25 10.66
C SER A 143 -0.41 -18.67 10.29
N ASP A 144 -1.27 -18.83 9.30
CA ASP A 144 -1.76 -20.15 8.85
C ASP A 144 -0.60 -21.01 8.29
N ARG A 145 0.37 -20.39 7.61
CA ARG A 145 1.59 -21.08 7.12
C ARG A 145 2.49 -21.53 8.25
N GLU A 146 2.70 -20.69 9.27
CA GLU A 146 3.49 -21.06 10.46
C GLU A 146 2.87 -22.23 11.22
N LEU A 147 1.54 -22.23 11.37
CA LEU A 147 0.81 -23.33 11.99
C LEU A 147 0.95 -24.63 11.19
N GLY A 148 0.90 -24.56 9.85
CA GLY A 148 1.16 -25.69 8.97
C GLY A 148 2.56 -26.28 9.17
N HIS A 149 3.59 -25.44 9.16
CA HIS A 149 4.98 -25.88 9.36
C HIS A 149 5.25 -26.46 10.74
N ARG A 150 4.58 -25.96 11.80
CA ARG A 150 4.69 -26.56 13.15
C ARG A 150 4.05 -27.94 13.22
N ARG A 151 2.93 -28.17 12.52
CA ARG A 151 2.28 -29.49 12.45
C ARG A 151 3.12 -30.53 11.69
N GLU A 152 3.83 -30.11 10.64
CA GLU A 152 4.73 -31.00 9.87
C GLU A 152 5.99 -31.42 10.65
N ARG A 153 6.58 -30.53 11.46
CA ARG A 153 7.75 -30.88 12.30
C ARG A 153 7.40 -31.70 13.55
N GLY A 154 6.16 -31.66 14.02
CA GLY A 154 5.72 -32.36 15.24
C GLY A 154 5.41 -33.85 15.06
N ASN A 155 5.44 -34.38 13.83
CA ASN A 155 5.09 -35.77 13.57
C ASN A 155 6.34 -36.56 13.16
N PRO A 156 6.97 -37.37 14.04
CA PRO A 156 8.05 -38.25 13.62
C PRO A 156 7.47 -39.31 12.66
N PRO A 157 8.22 -39.76 11.63
CA PRO A 157 7.73 -40.80 10.73
C PRO A 157 7.53 -42.07 11.54
N ARG A 158 6.26 -42.49 11.75
CA ARG A 158 5.97 -43.85 12.23
C ARG A 158 6.41 -44.81 11.12
N THR A 159 7.61 -45.35 11.25
CA THR A 159 8.11 -46.47 10.45
C THR A 159 7.14 -47.63 10.62
N ARG A 160 6.28 -47.82 9.61
CA ARG A 160 5.32 -48.91 9.54
C ARG A 160 6.01 -50.13 8.94
N THR A 161 6.72 -50.90 9.75
CA THR A 161 7.16 -52.25 9.36
C THR A 161 6.04 -53.26 9.66
N ALA A 162 5.61 -53.94 8.59
CA ALA A 162 4.72 -55.11 8.54
C ALA A 162 5.19 -56.21 9.53
N ARG A 163 4.44 -57.21 10.04
CA ARG A 163 3.17 -57.91 9.73
C ARG A 163 2.86 -58.86 10.94
N PRO A 164 1.73 -59.59 11.00
CA PRO A 164 1.17 -60.16 12.24
C PRO A 164 1.63 -61.60 12.56
N LYS A 165 1.61 -61.99 13.85
CA LYS A 165 1.60 -63.40 14.28
C LYS A 165 0.39 -63.69 15.16
N ARG A 166 -0.48 -64.57 14.64
CA ARG A 166 -1.55 -65.28 15.36
C ARG A 166 -0.92 -66.08 16.51
N MET A 167 -1.49 -66.02 17.70
CA MET A 167 -1.32 -67.07 18.71
C MET A 167 -2.69 -67.50 19.23
N PHE A 168 -2.85 -68.81 19.21
CA PHE A 168 -4.06 -69.57 19.49
C PHE A 168 -4.53 -69.38 20.94
N SER A 169 -5.85 -69.31 21.07
CA SER A 169 -6.63 -69.41 22.30
C SER A 169 -6.64 -70.83 22.85
N THR A 170 -6.58 -70.97 24.19
CA THR A 170 -7.28 -72.07 24.89
C THR A 170 -7.62 -71.65 26.31
N SER A 171 -8.87 -71.18 26.50
CA SER A 171 -9.53 -71.15 27.80
C SER A 171 -10.10 -72.54 28.08
N SER A 172 -9.89 -72.99 29.31
CA SER A 172 -10.31 -74.27 29.85
C SER A 172 -11.79 -74.27 30.23
N GLN A 173 -12.37 -75.47 30.30
CA GLN A 173 -13.64 -75.85 30.93
C GLN A 173 -14.94 -75.50 30.18
N ARG A 174 -16.00 -76.30 30.18
CA ARG A 174 -16.30 -77.73 30.37
C ARG A 174 -17.82 -77.84 30.13
N ARG A 175 -18.30 -78.94 29.54
CA ARG A 175 -19.68 -79.51 29.59
C ARG A 175 -20.80 -78.96 28.67
N LYS A 176 -20.96 -79.66 27.52
CA LYS A 176 -22.10 -80.46 26.97
C LYS A 176 -23.61 -80.11 27.23
N PRO A 177 -24.52 -80.55 26.32
CA PRO A 177 -25.68 -79.84 25.70
C PRO A 177 -27.04 -80.42 26.21
N PRO A 178 -28.23 -80.38 25.53
CA PRO A 178 -28.65 -79.81 24.23
C PRO A 178 -29.96 -78.98 24.31
N LEU A 179 -30.54 -78.54 23.19
CA LEU A 179 -31.83 -79.06 22.73
C LEU A 179 -32.11 -78.68 21.27
N ARG A 180 -32.68 -79.64 20.57
CA ARG A 180 -32.95 -79.72 19.14
C ARG A 180 -34.44 -79.47 18.90
N ARG A 181 -34.79 -78.65 17.90
CA ARG A 181 -36.02 -78.76 17.07
C ARG A 181 -35.87 -77.78 15.90
N HIS A 182 -35.70 -78.29 14.67
CA HIS A 182 -36.77 -78.49 13.67
C HIS A 182 -37.41 -77.17 13.24
N SER A 183 -37.62 -76.85 11.96
CA SER A 183 -37.45 -77.54 10.67
C SER A 183 -37.91 -76.54 9.60
N ARG A 184 -37.66 -76.89 8.34
CA ARG A 184 -38.30 -76.42 7.09
C ARG A 184 -37.66 -75.20 6.42
N ARG A 185 -36.92 -75.45 5.32
CA ARG A 185 -37.39 -75.56 3.89
C ARG A 185 -37.57 -74.13 3.33
N LYS A 186 -37.03 -73.74 2.17
CA LYS A 186 -36.99 -74.35 0.83
C LYS A 186 -35.76 -73.79 0.08
N ALA A 187 -34.99 -74.63 -0.61
CA ALA A 187 -35.04 -74.93 -2.05
C ALA A 187 -34.45 -73.83 -2.96
N THR A 188 -33.49 -74.29 -3.76
CA THR A 188 -32.51 -73.66 -4.66
C THR A 188 -33.13 -73.22 -6.02
N PRO A 189 -32.35 -72.52 -6.87
CA PRO A 189 -32.80 -71.60 -7.92
C PRO A 189 -32.75 -72.21 -9.33
N LEU A 190 -33.17 -71.43 -10.33
CA LEU A 190 -32.43 -71.21 -11.58
C LEU A 190 -32.52 -69.72 -11.94
#